data_AF-A0A9E2HH17-F1
#
_entry.id   AF-A0A9E2HH17-F1
#
_cell.length_a   1.000
_cell.length_b   1.000
_cell.length_c   1.000
_cell.angle_alpha   90.00
_cell.angle_beta   90.00
_cell.angle_gamma   90.00
#
_symmetry.space_group_name_H-M   'P 1'
#
loop_
_entity.id
_entity.type
_entity.pdbx_description
1 polymer ?
#
loop_
_entity_poly.entity_id
_entity_poly.type
_entity_poly.pdbx_seq_one_letter_code
_entity_poly.pdbx_strand_id
1 'polypeptide(L)'
;MVLLDFLYPRKCLGCNKNGKYFCDECLKTVKLNDQAALDGTSLFQYQGIIKAAVQTLKYQFLRNIEIELGELIDRGIVEEELKEFLQLKPLVQPIPLHWRRQNWRGFNQAEIIAKVLAKKFN
;
A
#
# COMPACT_ATOMS: atom_id res chain seq x y z
N MET A 1 8.34 9.51 19.65
CA MET A 1 7.08 10.23 19.96
C MET A 1 6.05 9.24 20.53
N VAL A 2 6.05 9.00 21.85
CA VAL A 2 5.23 7.94 22.49
C VAL A 2 3.79 8.39 22.78
N LEU A 3 3.56 9.68 23.02
CA LEU A 3 2.27 10.21 23.48
C LEU A 3 1.15 10.14 22.43
N LEU A 4 1.45 10.42 21.17
CA LEU A 4 0.45 10.37 20.08
C LEU A 4 0.05 8.93 19.73
N ASP A 5 0.95 7.96 19.91
CA ASP A 5 0.65 6.55 19.65
C ASP A 5 -0.23 5.93 20.75
N PHE A 6 -0.21 6.53 21.94
CA PHE A 6 -1.14 6.20 23.03
C PHE A 6 -2.56 6.74 22.75
N LEU A 7 -2.68 7.99 22.29
CA LEU A 7 -3.96 8.62 21.98
C LEU A 7 -4.57 8.12 20.66
N TYR A 8 -3.73 7.82 19.67
CA TYR A 8 -4.10 7.35 18.34
C TYR A 8 -3.32 6.10 17.96
N PRO A 9 -3.63 4.96 18.60
CA PRO A 9 -2.93 3.70 18.33
C PRO A 9 -3.18 3.24 16.90
N ARG A 10 -2.15 2.69 16.27
CA ARG A 10 -2.31 1.98 14.99
C ARG A 10 -3.26 0.80 15.20
N LYS A 11 -4.27 0.70 14.34
CA LYS A 11 -5.25 -0.39 14.36
C LYS A 11 -5.26 -1.09 13.01
N CYS A 12 -5.38 -2.41 13.05
CA CYS A 12 -5.41 -3.23 11.84
C CYS A 12 -6.63 -2.87 11.00
N LEU A 13 -6.42 -2.59 9.71
CA LEU A 13 -7.47 -2.17 8.79
C LEU A 13 -8.46 -3.31 8.45
N GLY A 14 -8.13 -4.55 8.81
CA GLY A 14 -9.02 -5.71 8.65
C GLY A 14 -9.81 -6.07 9.91
N CYS A 15 -9.14 -6.17 11.07
CA CYS A 15 -9.75 -6.68 12.31
C CYS A 15 -9.73 -5.71 13.50
N ASN A 16 -9.24 -4.49 13.32
CA ASN A 16 -9.14 -3.44 14.36
C ASN A 16 -8.25 -3.76 15.59
N LYS A 17 -7.49 -4.87 15.59
CA LYS A 17 -6.47 -5.14 16.62
C LYS A 17 -5.42 -4.02 16.67
N ASN A 18 -4.98 -3.64 17.87
CA ASN A 18 -3.96 -2.59 18.05
C ASN A 18 -2.57 -3.08 17.61
N GLY A 19 -1.70 -2.14 17.20
CA GLY A 19 -0.25 -2.34 17.02
C GLY A 19 0.25 -2.16 15.59
N LYS A 20 -0.50 -2.64 14.58
CA LYS A 20 -0.15 -2.59 13.15
C LYS A 20 -1.39 -2.27 12.31
N TYR A 21 -1.22 -1.62 11.16
CA TYR A 21 -2.26 -1.48 10.13
C TYR A 21 -2.54 -2.79 9.38
N PHE A 22 -1.53 -3.64 9.21
CA PHE A 22 -1.67 -4.97 8.64
C PHE A 22 -1.17 -6.04 9.63
N CYS A 23 -2.08 -6.68 10.37
CA CYS A 23 -1.69 -7.78 11.27
C CYS A 23 -1.46 -9.09 10.50
N ASP A 24 -0.65 -9.99 11.05
CA ASP A 24 -0.26 -11.25 10.39
C ASP A 24 -1.44 -12.15 10.06
N GLU A 25 -2.48 -12.17 10.91
CA GLU A 25 -3.72 -12.90 10.65
C GLU A 25 -4.48 -12.34 9.45
N CYS A 26 -4.66 -11.02 9.38
CA CYS A 26 -5.37 -10.40 8.27
C CYS A 26 -4.55 -10.45 6.97
N LEU A 27 -3.23 -10.40 7.04
CA LEU A 27 -2.36 -10.56 5.86
C LEU A 27 -2.53 -11.93 5.20
N LYS A 28 -2.81 -12.99 5.97
CA LYS A 28 -3.11 -14.33 5.40
C LYS A 28 -4.43 -14.37 4.60
N THR A 29 -5.31 -13.40 4.79
CA THR A 29 -6.60 -13.31 4.08
C THR A 29 -6.52 -12.55 2.76
N VAL A 30 -5.37 -11.90 2.50
CA VAL A 30 -5.14 -11.18 1.25
C VAL A 30 -5.14 -12.18 0.10
N LYS A 31 -5.95 -11.89 -0.93
CA LYS A 31 -5.93 -12.66 -2.17
C LYS A 31 -5.11 -11.92 -3.20
N LEU A 32 -4.11 -12.63 -3.73
CA LEU A 32 -3.37 -12.20 -4.90
C LEU A 32 -4.30 -12.18 -6.11
N ASN A 33 -4.01 -11.29 -7.04
CA ASN A 33 -4.68 -11.33 -8.33
C ASN A 33 -3.85 -12.21 -9.26
N ASP A 34 -4.49 -13.24 -9.80
CA ASP A 34 -3.94 -14.25 -10.71
C ASP A 34 -4.21 -13.93 -12.18
N GLN A 35 -4.92 -12.83 -12.45
CA GLN A 35 -5.26 -12.37 -13.79
C GLN A 35 -4.33 -11.23 -14.20
N ALA A 36 -3.35 -11.53 -15.04
CA ALA A 36 -2.63 -10.53 -15.80
C ALA A 36 -3.60 -9.89 -16.80
N ALA A 37 -3.79 -8.57 -16.73
CA ALA A 37 -4.51 -7.85 -17.77
C ALA A 37 -3.53 -7.52 -18.91
N LEU A 38 -4.04 -7.48 -20.15
CA LEU A 38 -3.24 -7.20 -21.35
C LEU A 38 -2.43 -5.90 -21.23
N ASP A 39 -2.95 -4.89 -20.51
CA ASP A 39 -2.35 -3.56 -20.39
C ASP A 39 -1.89 -3.22 -18.96
N GLY A 40 -1.76 -4.21 -18.07
CA GLY A 40 -1.22 -3.97 -16.73
C GLY A 40 -1.41 -5.11 -15.74
N THR A 41 -0.59 -5.11 -14.68
CA THR A 41 -0.71 -6.07 -13.59
C THR A 41 -1.24 -5.42 -12.31
N SER A 42 -2.04 -6.17 -11.56
CA SER A 42 -2.46 -5.80 -10.20
C SER A 42 -1.94 -6.87 -9.27
N LEU A 43 -1.34 -6.48 -8.13
CA LEU A 43 -0.82 -7.45 -7.17
C LEU A 43 -1.94 -8.16 -6.37
N PHE A 44 -3.07 -7.49 -6.16
CA PHE A 44 -4.11 -7.93 -5.24
C PHE A 44 -5.51 -7.79 -5.81
N GLN A 45 -6.43 -8.65 -5.36
CA GLN A 45 -7.86 -8.46 -5.59
C GLN A 45 -8.39 -7.33 -4.71
N TYR A 46 -9.24 -6.46 -5.26
CA TYR A 46 -9.80 -5.29 -4.56
C TYR A 46 -10.94 -5.66 -3.59
N GLN A 47 -10.60 -6.37 -2.51
CA GLN A 47 -11.55 -6.82 -1.50
C GLN A 47 -10.93 -6.84 -0.10
N GLY A 48 -11.76 -7.06 0.93
CA GLY A 48 -11.30 -7.24 2.31
C GLY A 48 -10.35 -6.15 2.79
N ILE A 49 -9.23 -6.57 3.39
CA ILE A 49 -8.22 -5.65 3.93
C ILE A 49 -7.56 -4.78 2.86
N ILE A 50 -7.44 -5.24 1.61
CA ILE A 50 -6.88 -4.44 0.50
C ILE A 50 -7.80 -3.28 0.16
N LYS A 51 -9.10 -3.54 0.06
CA LYS A 51 -10.10 -2.49 -0.17
C LYS A 51 -10.10 -1.48 0.99
N ALA A 52 -10.08 -1.96 2.23
CA ALA A 52 -9.99 -1.10 3.41
C ALA A 52 -8.69 -0.28 3.42
N ALA A 53 -7.55 -0.87 3.03
CA ALA A 53 -6.27 -0.18 2.91
C ALA A 53 -6.32 0.97 1.92
N VAL A 54 -6.77 0.70 0.70
CA VAL A 54 -6.87 1.72 -0.36
C VAL A 54 -7.84 2.83 0.02
N GLN A 55 -8.97 2.51 0.64
CA GLN A 55 -9.91 3.52 1.13
C GLN A 55 -9.28 4.35 2.24
N THR A 56 -8.69 3.71 3.25
CA THR A 56 -8.11 4.42 4.39
C THR A 56 -6.94 5.30 3.94
N LEU A 57 -6.06 4.79 3.08
CA LEU A 57 -4.98 5.56 2.46
C LEU A 57 -5.50 6.77 1.67
N LYS A 58 -6.70 6.74 1.08
CA LYS A 58 -7.24 7.87 0.32
C LYS A 58 -7.76 9.00 1.21
N TYR A 59 -8.13 8.74 2.46
CA TYR A 59 -8.90 9.69 3.28
C TYR A 59 -8.30 9.93 4.66
N GLN A 60 -7.38 9.10 5.12
CA GLN A 60 -6.76 9.22 6.43
C GLN A 60 -5.24 9.31 6.30
N PHE A 61 -4.64 10.21 7.06
CA PHE A 61 -3.19 10.32 7.15
C PHE A 61 -2.66 9.28 8.13
N LEU A 62 -2.38 8.08 7.62
CA LEU A 62 -1.83 6.98 8.41
C LEU A 62 -0.32 7.18 8.63
N ARG A 63 0.10 7.25 9.89
CA ARG A 63 1.50 7.53 10.27
C ARG A 63 2.35 6.28 10.11
N ASN A 64 3.53 6.41 9.49
CA ASN A 64 4.48 5.29 9.30
C ASN A 64 3.92 4.10 8.50
N ILE A 65 2.88 4.31 7.69
CA ILE A 65 2.28 3.25 6.87
C ILE A 65 3.23 2.73 5.79
N GLU A 66 4.24 3.51 5.40
CA GLU A 66 5.21 3.17 4.37
C GLU A 66 5.92 1.82 4.62
N ILE A 67 6.26 1.52 5.87
CA ILE A 67 6.94 0.27 6.24
C ILE A 67 5.99 -0.91 6.01
N GLU A 68 4.79 -0.83 6.57
CA GLU A 68 3.81 -1.91 6.48
C GLU A 68 3.26 -2.07 5.05
N LEU A 69 3.21 -0.98 4.26
CA LEU A 69 2.93 -1.05 2.82
C LEU A 69 4.04 -1.75 2.05
N GLY A 70 5.30 -1.52 2.41
CA GLY A 70 6.43 -2.21 1.81
C GLY A 70 6.33 -3.73 2.01
N GLU A 71 6.03 -4.18 3.22
CA GLU A 71 5.80 -5.59 3.53
C GLU A 71 4.60 -6.17 2.77
N LEU A 72 3.52 -5.39 2.63
CA LEU A 72 2.37 -5.80 1.84
C LEU A 72 2.75 -5.99 0.37
N ILE A 73 3.43 -5.02 -0.23
CA ILE A 73 3.88 -5.05 -1.63
C ILE A 73 4.78 -6.27 -1.89
N ASP A 74 5.76 -6.54 -1.02
CA ASP A 74 6.66 -7.69 -1.15
C ASP A 74 5.89 -9.01 -1.23
N ARG A 75 4.81 -9.15 -0.45
CA ARG A 75 3.93 -10.33 -0.49
C ARG A 75 3.13 -10.43 -1.79
N GLY A 76 2.88 -9.31 -2.44
CA GLY A 76 2.13 -9.23 -3.69
C GLY A 76 2.97 -9.56 -4.92
N ILE A 77 4.27 -9.29 -4.88
CA ILE A 77 5.21 -9.56 -5.99
C ILE A 77 5.60 -11.03 -5.95
N VAL A 78 4.71 -11.89 -6.46
CA VAL A 78 4.96 -13.34 -6.56
C VAL A 78 5.43 -13.76 -7.94
N GLU A 79 5.00 -13.06 -8.99
CA GLU A 79 5.33 -13.36 -10.39
C GLU A 79 6.82 -13.10 -10.66
N GLU A 80 7.53 -14.10 -11.20
CA GLU A 80 8.96 -13.99 -11.48
C GLU A 80 9.28 -12.93 -12.53
N GLU A 81 8.46 -12.83 -13.57
CA GLU A 81 8.59 -11.80 -14.63
C GLU A 81 8.56 -10.38 -14.06
N LEU A 82 7.68 -10.12 -13.08
CA LEU A 82 7.62 -8.84 -12.40
C LEU A 82 8.85 -8.61 -11.51
N LYS A 83 9.36 -9.65 -10.83
CA LYS A 83 10.59 -9.55 -10.03
C LYS A 83 11.79 -9.21 -10.91
N GLU A 84 11.95 -9.89 -12.04
CA GLU A 84 13.00 -9.61 -13.02
C GLU A 84 12.89 -8.19 -13.55
N PHE A 85 11.69 -7.76 -13.94
CA PHE A 85 11.45 -6.38 -14.39
C PHE A 85 11.84 -5.34 -13.32
N LEU A 86 11.49 -5.56 -12.06
CA LEU A 86 11.85 -4.66 -10.96
C LEU A 86 13.36 -4.61 -10.71
N GLN A 87 14.11 -5.69 -10.98
CA GLN A 87 15.57 -5.68 -10.90
C GLN A 87 16.23 -4.81 -11.97
N LEU A 88 15.54 -4.52 -13.08
CA LEU A 88 16.00 -3.57 -14.10
C LEU A 88 15.95 -2.10 -13.62
N LYS A 89 15.53 -1.86 -12.37
CA LYS A 89 15.39 -0.53 -11.76
C LYS A 89 14.51 0.41 -12.59
N PRO A 90 13.26 0.01 -12.90
CA PRO A 90 12.40 0.79 -13.76
C PRO A 90 12.06 2.15 -13.13
N LEU A 91 11.81 3.14 -13.98
CA LEU A 91 11.30 4.43 -13.51
C LEU A 91 9.91 4.25 -12.88
N VAL A 92 9.77 4.63 -11.61
CA VAL A 92 8.49 4.59 -10.89
C VAL A 92 7.85 5.97 -10.92
N GLN A 93 6.75 6.11 -11.64
CA GLN A 93 6.00 7.36 -11.76
C GLN A 93 4.60 7.21 -11.14
N PRO A 94 4.27 7.93 -10.05
CA PRO A 94 2.90 7.95 -9.53
C PRO A 94 1.96 8.69 -10.47
N ILE A 95 0.72 8.21 -10.55
CA ILE A 95 -0.35 8.91 -11.26
C ILE A 95 -0.71 10.18 -10.46
N PRO A 96 -0.64 11.38 -11.08
CA PRO A 96 -0.94 12.62 -10.38
C PRO A 96 -2.42 12.71 -10.02
N LEU A 97 -2.69 13.28 -8.84
CA LEU A 97 -4.04 13.58 -8.40
C LEU A 97 -4.45 14.97 -8.91
N HIS A 98 -5.70 15.11 -9.35
CA HIS A 98 -6.23 16.42 -9.74
C HIS A 98 -6.08 17.44 -8.59
N TRP A 99 -5.64 18.67 -8.91
CA TRP A 99 -5.30 19.70 -7.92
C TRP A 99 -6.37 19.93 -6.84
N ARG A 100 -7.67 19.95 -7.20
CA ARG A 100 -8.77 20.06 -6.21
C ARG A 100 -8.76 18.91 -5.19
N ARG A 101 -8.51 17.67 -5.65
CA ARG A 101 -8.45 16.49 -4.78
C ARG A 101 -7.15 16.46 -3.98
N GLN A 102 -6.04 16.92 -4.56
CA GLN A 102 -4.77 17.10 -3.86
C GLN A 102 -4.92 18.11 -2.71
N ASN A 103 -5.54 19.26 -2.96
CA ASN A 103 -5.76 20.29 -1.94
C ASN A 103 -6.72 19.83 -0.84
N TRP A 104 -7.76 19.07 -1.19
CA TRP A 104 -8.71 18.55 -0.21
C TRP A 104 -8.11 17.49 0.73
N ARG A 105 -7.27 16.60 0.21
CA ARG A 105 -6.67 15.51 1.00
C ARG A 105 -5.32 15.88 1.61
N GLY A 106 -4.61 16.84 1.02
CA GLY A 106 -3.26 17.26 1.40
C GLY A 106 -2.13 16.34 0.92
N PHE A 107 -2.44 15.19 0.31
CA PHE A 107 -1.45 14.21 -0.15
C PHE A 107 -1.97 13.37 -1.34
N ASN A 108 -1.05 12.73 -2.07
CA ASN A 108 -1.37 11.76 -3.13
C ASN A 108 -1.01 10.33 -2.69
N GLN A 109 -1.99 9.46 -2.55
CA GLN A 109 -1.73 8.07 -2.15
C GLN A 109 -0.85 7.30 -3.15
N ALA A 110 -0.95 7.61 -4.44
CA ALA A 110 -0.13 6.96 -5.47
C ALA A 110 1.34 7.36 -5.31
N GLU A 111 1.61 8.60 -4.90
CA GLU A 111 2.95 9.10 -4.63
C GLU A 111 3.59 8.39 -3.43
N ILE A 112 2.83 8.15 -2.36
CA ILE A 112 3.31 7.39 -1.19
C ILE A 112 3.72 5.97 -1.61
N ILE A 113 2.86 5.27 -2.36
CA ILE A 113 3.15 3.91 -2.86
C ILE A 113 4.38 3.92 -3.78
N ALA A 114 4.46 4.89 -4.71
CA ALA A 114 5.59 5.03 -5.62
C ALA A 114 6.91 5.28 -4.88
N LYS A 115 6.91 6.10 -3.82
CA LYS A 115 8.10 6.32 -2.97
C LYS A 115 8.55 5.04 -2.28
N VAL A 116 7.62 4.23 -1.78
CA VAL A 116 7.93 2.93 -1.15
C VAL A 116 8.55 1.97 -2.18
N LEU A 117 7.98 1.89 -3.38
CA LEU A 117 8.51 1.06 -4.47
C LEU A 117 9.90 1.53 -4.92
N ALA A 118 10.06 2.84 -5.18
CA ALA A 118 11.33 3.41 -5.63
C ALA A 118 12.43 3.19 -4.59
N LYS A 119 12.15 3.41 -3.29
CA LYS A 119 13.11 3.15 -2.21
C LYS A 119 13.58 1.69 -2.14
N LYS A 120 12.75 0.76 -2.59
CA LYS A 120 13.06 -0.68 -2.58
C LYS A 120 13.83 -1.13 -3.82
N PHE A 121 13.47 -0.60 -4.99
CA PHE A 121 13.92 -1.17 -6.27
C PHE A 121 14.83 -0.24 -7.10
N ASN A 122 14.99 1.04 -6.74
CA ASN A 122 15.83 2.00 -7.46
C ASN A 122 17.00 2.50 -6.59
#